data_AF-A0A357B5L0-F1
#
_entry.id   AF-A0A357B5L0-F1
#
_cell.length_a   1.000
_cell.length_b   1.000
_cell.length_c   1.000
_cell.angle_alpha   90.00
_cell.angle_beta   90.00
_cell.angle_gamma   90.00
#
_symmetry.space_group_name_H-M   'P 1'
#
loop_
_entity.id
_entity.type
_entity.pdbx_description
1 polymer ?
#
loop_
_entity_poly.entity_id
_entity_poly.type
_entity_poly.pdbx_seq_one_letter_code
_entity_poly.pdbx_strand_id
1 'polypeptide(L)'
;TSHGMILGESGEKMSKSRGNVINPNDIVEKYGADTLRLYIMFIGDFEKSAPWSDSAVKGCKRFLDRVWNLAENRIGGEDAISEINEKAVHQAIKKVGDDIESMKFNTAIAALMTLV
;
A
#
# COMPACT_ATOMS: atom_id res chain seq x y z
N THR A 1 -4.94 -17.35 -11.04
CA THR A 1 -5.25 -16.04 -11.64
C THR A 1 -3.95 -15.33 -11.95
N SER A 2 -3.81 -14.68 -13.11
CA SER A 2 -2.58 -13.96 -13.47
C SER A 2 -2.61 -12.54 -12.92
N HIS A 3 -1.56 -12.10 -12.25
CA HIS A 3 -1.43 -10.71 -11.82
C HIS A 3 -1.19 -9.78 -13.03
N GLY A 4 -1.60 -8.53 -12.89
CA GLY A 4 -1.35 -7.48 -13.88
C GLY A 4 0.14 -7.19 -14.07
N MET A 5 0.50 -6.58 -15.21
CA MET A 5 1.87 -6.19 -15.49
C MET A 5 2.16 -4.79 -14.95
N ILE A 6 3.26 -4.65 -14.23
CA ILE A 6 3.77 -3.32 -13.89
C ILE A 6 4.53 -2.78 -15.10
N LEU A 7 4.14 -1.60 -15.56
CA LEU A 7 4.72 -0.91 -16.70
C LEU A 7 5.71 0.15 -16.20
N GLY A 8 6.61 0.60 -17.07
CA GLY A 8 7.43 1.78 -16.81
C GLY A 8 6.57 3.03 -16.63
N GLU A 9 7.19 4.13 -16.22
CA GLU A 9 6.47 5.38 -15.95
C GLU A 9 5.73 5.93 -17.19
N SER A 10 6.21 5.63 -18.40
CA SER A 10 5.55 6.05 -19.65
C SER A 10 4.52 5.03 -20.18
N GLY A 11 4.16 4.02 -19.37
CA GLY A 11 3.13 3.02 -19.69
C GLY A 11 3.60 1.89 -20.63
N GLU A 12 4.90 1.80 -20.89
CA GLU A 12 5.51 0.78 -21.72
C GLU A 12 6.03 -0.40 -20.90
N LYS A 13 6.11 -1.59 -21.51
CA LYS A 13 6.69 -2.75 -20.84
C LYS A 13 8.15 -2.49 -20.46
N MET A 14 8.48 -2.73 -19.19
CA MET A 14 9.86 -2.65 -18.68
C MET A 14 10.77 -3.70 -19.34
N SER A 15 11.95 -3.29 -19.80
CA SER A 15 12.99 -4.20 -20.31
C SER A 15 14.40 -3.62 -20.18
N LYS A 16 15.39 -4.48 -19.90
CA LYS A 16 16.80 -4.05 -19.77
C LYS A 16 17.30 -3.34 -21.03
N SER A 17 16.90 -3.82 -22.21
CA SER A 17 17.25 -3.23 -23.50
C SER A 17 16.71 -1.81 -23.71
N ARG A 18 15.63 -1.44 -23.03
CA ARG A 18 15.00 -0.10 -23.11
C ARG A 18 15.49 0.85 -22.02
N GLY A 19 16.29 0.37 -21.06
CA GLY A 19 16.82 1.19 -19.97
C GLY A 19 15.77 1.71 -18.99
N ASN A 20 14.54 1.18 -19.02
CA ASN A 20 13.40 1.63 -18.21
C ASN A 20 13.05 0.67 -17.07
N VAL A 21 13.99 -0.22 -16.69
CA VAL A 21 13.79 -1.18 -15.60
C VAL A 21 13.99 -0.47 -14.27
N ILE A 22 13.09 -0.71 -13.35
CA ILE A 22 13.22 -0.27 -11.97
C ILE A 22 13.83 -1.39 -11.16
N ASN A 23 14.96 -1.12 -10.51
CA ASN A 23 15.63 -2.08 -9.68
C ASN A 23 14.95 -2.12 -8.29
N PRO A 24 14.36 -3.27 -7.88
CA PRO A 24 13.70 -3.36 -6.59
C PRO A 24 14.65 -3.13 -5.41
N ASN A 25 15.94 -3.47 -5.55
CA ASN A 25 16.92 -3.28 -4.48
C ASN A 25 17.09 -1.79 -4.13
N ASP A 26 17.11 -0.92 -5.15
CA ASP A 26 17.25 0.53 -4.95
C ASP A 26 16.04 1.09 -4.16
N ILE A 27 14.84 0.55 -4.42
CA ILE A 27 13.62 0.94 -3.70
C ILE A 27 13.66 0.44 -2.25
N VAL A 28 14.09 -0.81 -2.03
CA VAL A 28 14.22 -1.40 -0.69
C VAL A 28 15.27 -0.66 0.14
N GLU A 29 16.43 -0.35 -0.44
CA GLU A 29 17.49 0.39 0.24
C GLU A 29 17.02 1.80 0.64
N LYS A 30 16.26 2.46 -0.23
CA LYS A 30 15.82 3.84 -0.02
C LYS A 30 14.59 3.97 0.89
N TYR A 31 13.62 3.06 0.77
CA TYR A 31 12.30 3.20 1.42
C TYR A 31 11.87 1.98 2.25
N GLY A 32 12.61 0.88 2.21
CA GLY A 32 12.28 -0.37 2.89
C GLY A 32 11.38 -1.31 2.10
N ALA A 33 11.45 -2.60 2.43
CA ALA A 33 10.70 -3.66 1.76
C ALA A 33 9.17 -3.50 1.91
N ASP A 34 8.70 -3.03 3.06
CA ASP A 34 7.26 -2.82 3.30
C ASP A 34 6.68 -1.73 2.42
N THR A 35 7.44 -0.65 2.17
CA THR A 35 7.03 0.40 1.23
C THR A 35 6.85 -0.18 -0.18
N LEU A 36 7.80 -0.98 -0.65
CA LEU A 36 7.73 -1.62 -1.97
C LEU A 36 6.53 -2.55 -2.08
N ARG A 37 6.32 -3.42 -1.09
CA ARG A 37 5.21 -4.39 -1.08
C ARG A 37 3.86 -3.69 -1.02
N LEU A 38 3.71 -2.70 -0.13
CA LEU A 38 2.49 -1.92 -0.02
C LEU A 38 2.19 -1.21 -1.33
N TYR A 39 3.19 -0.57 -1.94
CA TYR A 39 3.03 0.12 -3.20
C TYR A 39 2.60 -0.81 -4.34
N ILE A 40 3.25 -1.95 -4.52
CA ILE A 40 2.88 -2.90 -5.58
C ILE A 40 1.45 -3.41 -5.42
N MET A 41 0.98 -3.59 -4.18
CA MET A 41 -0.41 -3.99 -3.90
C MET A 41 -1.41 -2.82 -4.02
N PHE A 42 -0.93 -1.58 -3.96
CA PHE A 42 -1.77 -0.37 -3.96
C PHE A 42 -1.89 0.32 -5.33
N ILE A 43 -0.91 0.13 -6.21
CA ILE A 43 -0.76 0.82 -7.49
C ILE A 43 -2.00 0.73 -8.39
N GLY A 44 -2.80 -0.32 -8.24
CA GLY A 44 -4.03 -0.51 -9.01
C GLY A 44 -4.73 -1.82 -8.68
N ASP A 45 -5.73 -2.12 -9.50
CA ASP A 45 -6.43 -3.40 -9.51
C ASP A 45 -5.43 -4.54 -9.79
N PHE A 46 -5.45 -5.58 -8.95
CA PHE A 46 -4.43 -6.64 -8.93
C PHE A 46 -4.27 -7.37 -10.27
N GLU A 47 -5.35 -7.49 -11.05
CA GLU A 47 -5.34 -8.20 -12.34
C GLU A 47 -4.99 -7.29 -13.51
N LYS A 48 -5.02 -5.96 -13.31
CA LYS A 48 -4.81 -4.98 -14.38
C LYS A 48 -3.39 -4.46 -14.39
N SER A 49 -2.93 -4.11 -15.58
CA SER A 49 -1.62 -3.47 -15.72
C SER A 49 -1.68 -2.03 -15.21
N ALA A 50 -0.59 -1.56 -14.59
CA ALA A 50 -0.48 -0.21 -14.07
C ALA A 50 0.93 0.36 -14.30
N PRO A 51 1.06 1.65 -14.65
CA PRO A 51 2.36 2.30 -14.77
C PRO A 51 2.98 2.57 -13.41
N TRP A 52 4.29 2.39 -13.31
CA TRP A 52 5.05 2.78 -12.14
C TRP A 52 4.94 4.29 -11.85
N SER A 53 5.01 4.65 -10.56
CA SER A 53 4.97 6.02 -10.08
C SER A 53 5.83 6.18 -8.82
N ASP A 54 6.98 6.83 -8.95
CA ASP A 54 7.86 7.16 -7.82
C ASP A 54 7.17 8.04 -6.76
N SER A 55 6.26 8.92 -7.18
CA SER A 55 5.47 9.74 -6.25
C SER A 55 4.55 8.89 -5.37
N ALA A 56 3.97 7.82 -5.92
CA ALA A 56 3.10 6.92 -5.17
C ALA A 56 3.89 6.04 -4.20
N VAL A 57 5.12 5.63 -4.55
CA VAL A 57 6.06 4.95 -3.63
C VAL A 57 6.34 5.81 -2.40
N LYS A 58 6.67 7.10 -2.61
CA LYS A 58 6.87 8.06 -1.51
C LYS A 58 5.61 8.26 -0.67
N GLY A 59 4.43 8.22 -1.29
CA GLY A 59 3.13 8.23 -0.61
C GLY A 59 2.98 7.04 0.35
N CYS A 60 3.30 5.84 -0.11
CA CYS A 60 3.26 4.62 0.69
C CYS A 60 4.21 4.69 1.90
N LYS A 61 5.43 5.19 1.70
CA LYS A 61 6.38 5.40 2.82
C LYS A 61 5.82 6.36 3.87
N ARG A 62 5.30 7.52 3.45
CA ARG A 62 4.68 8.50 4.36
C ARG A 62 3.49 7.91 5.12
N PHE A 63 2.69 7.06 4.49
CA PHE A 63 1.61 6.37 5.19
C PHE A 63 2.13 5.40 6.25
N LEU A 64 3.13 4.58 5.93
CA LEU A 64 3.76 3.69 6.93
C LEU A 64 4.36 4.48 8.10
N ASP A 65 4.98 5.64 7.84
CA ASP A 65 5.49 6.53 8.89
C ASP A 65 4.37 7.07 9.78
N ARG A 66 3.20 7.41 9.21
CA ARG A 66 2.02 7.82 10.01
C ARG A 66 1.53 6.68 10.91
N VAL A 67 1.48 5.46 10.40
CA VAL A 67 1.10 4.27 11.19
C VAL A 67 2.09 4.05 12.33
N TRP A 68 3.39 4.13 12.06
CA TRP A 68 4.44 3.99 13.06
C TRP A 68 4.32 5.05 14.16
N ASN A 69 4.22 6.33 13.75
CA ASN A 69 4.08 7.44 14.68
C ASN A 69 2.79 7.33 15.52
N LEU A 70 1.69 6.86 14.94
CA LEU A 70 0.44 6.64 15.69
C LEU A 70 0.65 5.58 16.79
N ALA A 71 1.38 4.51 16.48
CA ALA A 71 1.70 3.47 17.45
C ALA A 71 2.64 3.97 18.58
N GLU A 72 3.66 4.76 18.25
CA GLU A 72 4.60 5.33 19.23
C GLU A 72 3.94 6.38 20.13
N ASN A 73 3.02 7.18 19.60
CA ASN A 73 2.33 8.23 20.34
C ASN A 73 1.08 7.74 21.10
N ARG A 74 0.92 6.42 21.27
CA ARG A 74 -0.18 5.88 22.08
C ARG A 74 0.04 6.23 23.55
N ILE A 75 -0.69 7.22 24.06
CA ILE A 75 -0.65 7.64 25.47
C ILE A 75 -1.59 6.75 26.29
N GLY A 76 -1.04 5.75 27.01
CA GLY A 76 -1.63 5.09 28.19
C GLY A 76 -2.99 4.38 28.06
N GLY A 77 -3.13 3.24 28.76
CA GLY A 77 -4.43 2.59 29.03
C GLY A 77 -4.86 1.57 27.97
N GLU A 78 -5.25 0.39 28.46
CA GLU A 78 -5.85 -0.82 27.84
C GLU A 78 -6.01 -0.88 26.30
N ASP A 79 -5.89 -2.08 25.72
CA ASP A 79 -6.11 -2.41 24.29
C ASP A 79 -7.57 -2.21 23.81
N ALA A 80 -8.26 -1.22 24.38
CA ALA A 80 -9.60 -0.82 24.06
C ALA A 80 -9.61 0.21 22.92
N ILE A 81 -10.48 -0.03 21.95
CA ILE A 81 -10.80 0.93 20.90
C ILE A 81 -11.66 2.04 21.54
N SER A 82 -11.32 3.31 21.31
CA SER A 82 -12.16 4.41 21.78
C SER A 82 -13.55 4.35 21.14
N GLU A 83 -14.62 4.64 21.88
CA GLU A 83 -16.01 4.61 21.39
C GLU A 83 -16.21 5.42 20.08
N ILE A 84 -15.51 6.55 19.94
CA ILE A 84 -15.58 7.41 18.74
C ILE A 84 -15.06 6.67 17.49
N ASN A 85 -14.05 5.83 17.65
CA ASN A 85 -13.38 5.11 16.55
C ASN A 85 -13.92 3.69 16.35
N GLU A 86 -14.66 3.13 17.31
CA GLU A 86 -15.14 1.74 17.29
C GLU A 86 -15.87 1.39 15.98
N LYS A 87 -16.80 2.26 15.56
CA LYS A 87 -17.53 2.07 14.30
C LYS A 87 -16.59 2.06 13.08
N ALA A 88 -15.65 2.99 13.02
CA ALA A 88 -14.71 3.10 11.91
C ALA A 88 -13.77 1.89 11.83
N VAL A 89 -13.30 1.41 12.99
CA VAL A 89 -12.47 0.21 13.09
C VAL A 89 -13.22 -1.02 12.63
N HIS A 90 -14.46 -1.26 13.09
CA HIS A 90 -15.26 -2.41 12.64
C HIS A 90 -15.58 -2.35 11.14
N GLN A 91 -15.87 -1.17 10.60
CA GLN A 91 -16.06 -0.98 9.16
C GLN A 91 -14.79 -1.31 8.38
N ALA A 92 -13.62 -0.87 8.86
CA ALA A 92 -12.34 -1.18 8.26
C ALA A 92 -12.02 -2.68 8.32
N ILE A 93 -12.22 -3.33 9.47
CA ILE A 93 -12.02 -4.79 9.64
C ILE A 93 -12.84 -5.56 8.61
N LYS A 94 -14.14 -5.28 8.52
CA LYS A 94 -15.02 -5.95 7.55
C LYS A 94 -14.57 -5.69 6.12
N LYS A 95 -14.33 -4.42 5.76
CA LYS A 95 -13.97 -4.06 4.38
C LYS A 95 -12.63 -4.66 3.96
N VAL A 96 -11.61 -4.56 4.81
CA VAL A 96 -10.27 -5.08 4.52
C VAL A 96 -10.32 -6.60 4.39
N GLY A 97 -11.05 -7.29 5.28
CA GLY A 97 -11.25 -8.74 5.18
C GLY A 97 -11.89 -9.15 3.85
N ASP A 98 -13.03 -8.54 3.51
CA ASP A 98 -13.76 -8.84 2.27
C ASP A 98 -12.91 -8.53 1.01
N ASP A 99 -12.16 -7.42 1.03
CA ASP A 99 -11.31 -7.02 -0.09
C ASP A 99 -10.09 -7.92 -0.27
N ILE A 100 -9.49 -8.43 0.81
CA ILE A 100 -8.37 -9.40 0.74
C ILE A 100 -8.83 -10.69 0.08
N GLU A 101 -9.96 -11.25 0.50
CA GLU A 101 -10.55 -12.47 -0.09
C GLU A 101 -10.89 -12.27 -1.57
N SER A 102 -11.31 -11.05 -1.94
CA SER A 102 -11.64 -10.69 -3.32
C SER A 102 -10.44 -10.18 -4.14
N MET A 103 -9.21 -10.26 -3.61
CA MET A 103 -7.98 -9.75 -4.22
C MET A 103 -7.99 -8.24 -4.58
N LYS A 104 -8.83 -7.44 -3.91
CA LYS A 104 -8.92 -5.98 -4.07
C LYS A 104 -7.97 -5.25 -3.11
N PHE A 105 -6.68 -5.57 -3.18
CA PHE A 105 -5.69 -5.06 -2.22
C PHE A 105 -5.56 -3.54 -2.22
N ASN A 106 -5.69 -2.89 -3.37
CA ASN A 106 -5.64 -1.44 -3.46
C ASN A 106 -6.77 -0.76 -2.67
N THR A 107 -7.98 -1.31 -2.69
CA THR A 107 -9.11 -0.76 -1.93
C THR A 107 -9.03 -1.11 -0.45
N ALA A 108 -8.44 -2.25 -0.10
CA ALA A 108 -8.14 -2.60 1.29
C ALA A 108 -7.14 -1.59 1.90
N ILE A 109 -6.05 -1.30 1.19
CA ILE A 109 -5.04 -0.33 1.61
C ILE A 109 -5.64 1.09 1.69
N ALA A 110 -6.49 1.48 0.73
CA ALA A 110 -7.20 2.75 0.78
C ALA A 110 -8.10 2.87 2.03
N ALA A 111 -8.76 1.79 2.43
CA ALA A 111 -9.56 1.76 3.65
C ALA A 111 -8.70 1.98 4.90
N LEU A 112 -7.52 1.36 4.98
CA LEU A 112 -6.56 1.59 6.06
C LEU A 112 -6.02 3.02 6.06
N MET A 113 -5.71 3.58 4.88
CA MET A 113 -5.27 4.99 4.76
C MET A 113 -6.35 6.00 5.17
N THR A 114 -7.62 5.61 5.10
CA THR A 114 -8.76 6.44 5.56
C THR A 114 -8.95 6.34 7.06
N LEU A 115 -8.66 5.17 7.65
CA LEU A 115 -8.75 4.95 9.10
C LEU A 115 -7.65 5.69 9.88
N VAL A 116 -6.46 5.84 9.29
CA VAL A 116 -5.25 6.42 9.90
C VAL A 116 -5.01 7.87 9.47
#